data_AF-A0A350YQ65-F1
#
_entry.id   AF-A0A350YQ65-F1
#
_cell.length_a   1.000
_cell.length_b   1.000
_cell.length_c   1.000
_cell.angle_alpha   90.00
_cell.angle_beta   90.00
_cell.angle_gamma   90.00
#
_symmetry.space_group_name_H-M   'P 1'
#
loop_
_entity.id
_entity.type
_entity.pdbx_description
1 polymer ?
#
loop_
_entity_poly.entity_id
_entity_poly.type
_entity_poly.pdbx_seq_one_letter_code
_entity_poly.pdbx_strand_id
1 'polypeptide(L)' 'HYPIIRNQISKFFNFNIEVVDSARIVSMILRDTLEKNNLLNDSGRVSDQFFISDYTPYFEKIARMFFEGEINLRKADIWS' A
#
# COMPACT_ATOMS: atom_id res chain seq x y z
N HIS A 1 5.04 4.96 3.96
CA HIS A 1 5.01 6.01 5.00
C HIS A 1 5.20 7.42 4.43
N TYR A 2 6.20 7.69 3.59
CA TYR A 2 6.34 9.01 2.94
C TYR A 2 5.12 9.54 2.18
N PRO A 3 4.24 8.70 1.57
CA PRO A 3 2.98 9.21 0.99
C PRO A 3 2.13 10.04 1.97
N ILE A 4 2.09 9.70 3.27
CA ILE A 4 1.33 10.47 4.29
C ILE A 4 1.82 11.91 4.39
N ILE A 5 3.13 12.12 4.24
CA ILE A 5 3.78 13.43 4.38
C ILE A 5 4.17 14.04 3.04
N ARG A 6 3.66 13.50 1.92
CA ARG A 6 4.02 13.93 0.56
C ARG A 6 3.83 15.44 0.38
N ASN A 7 2.69 15.97 0.81
CA ASN A 7 2.39 17.39 0.69
C ASN A 7 3.33 18.26 1.53
N GLN A 8 3.76 17.78 2.70
CA GLN A 8 4.71 18.46 3.57
C GLN A 8 6.10 18.48 2.92
N ILE A 9 6.53 17.37 2.33
CA ILE A 9 7.78 17.29 1.54
C ILE A 9 7.71 18.24 0.35
N SER A 10 6.63 18.18 -0.45
CA SER A 10 6.45 19.08 -1.60
C SER A 10 6.46 20.55 -1.18
N LYS A 11 5.76 20.91 -0.09
CA LYS A 11 5.72 22.26 0.45
C LYS A 11 7.10 22.74 0.90
N PHE A 12 7.91 21.89 1.52
CA PHE A 12 9.28 22.24 1.91
C PHE A 12 10.14 22.67 0.71
N PHE A 13 9.93 22.06 -0.46
CA PHE A 13 10.59 22.41 -1.70
C PHE A 13 9.80 23.41 -2.57
N ASN A 14 8.84 24.15 -1.99
CA ASN A 14 7.97 25.11 -2.69
C ASN A 14 7.24 24.51 -3.91
N PHE A 15 6.96 23.21 -3.87
CA PHE A 15 6.34 22.45 -4.96
C PHE A 15 7.14 22.47 -6.28
N ASN A 16 8.42 22.86 -6.24
CA ASN A 16 9.28 22.97 -7.42
C ASN A 16 9.95 21.65 -7.83
N ILE A 17 9.87 20.63 -6.97
CA ILE A 17 10.39 19.30 -7.29
C ILE A 17 9.25 18.30 -7.34
N GLU A 18 9.38 17.35 -8.25
CA GLU A 18 8.52 16.19 -8.27
C GLU A 18 8.88 15.26 -7.11
N VAL A 19 7.92 15.01 -6.23
CA VAL A 19 8.02 13.95 -5.24
C VAL A 19 7.54 12.66 -5.89
N VAL A 20 8.42 11.67 -6.00
CA VAL A 20 8.10 10.40 -6.64
C VAL A 20 7.37 9.48 -5.66
N ASP A 21 6.25 8.89 -6.09
CA ASP A 21 5.55 7.84 -5.34
C ASP A 21 5.94 6.46 -5.88
N SER A 22 6.83 5.79 -5.16
CA SER A 22 7.30 4.46 -5.54
C SER A 22 6.20 3.40 -5.55
N ALA A 23 5.19 3.50 -4.68
CA ALA A 23 4.10 2.53 -4.64
C ALA A 23 3.25 2.60 -5.92
N ARG A 24 3.01 3.80 -6.44
CA ARG A 24 2.34 4.02 -7.73
C ARG A 24 3.14 3.46 -8.90
N ILE A 25 4.46 3.68 -8.93
CA ILE A 25 5.32 3.15 -10.00
C ILE A 25 5.32 1.62 -9.97
N VAL A 26 5.48 1.02 -8.79
CA VAL A 26 5.47 -0.44 -8.62
C VAL A 26 4.13 -1.04 -9.04
N SER A 27 2.99 -0.40 -8.71
CA SER A 27 1.67 -0.93 -9.11
C SER A 27 1.45 -0.92 -10.63
N MET A 28 1.95 0.11 -11.33
CA MET A 28 1.93 0.16 -12.78
C MET A 28 2.77 -0.97 -13.40
N ILE A 29 4.01 -1.14 -12.92
CA ILE A 29 4.90 -2.20 -13.40
C ILE A 29 4.32 -3.58 -13.12
N LEU A 30 3.71 -3.79 -11.95
CA LEU A 30 3.04 -5.04 -11.59
C LEU A 30 1.90 -5.35 -12.56
N ARG A 31 1.05 -4.38 -12.88
CA ARG A 31 -0.04 -4.56 -13.84
C ARG A 31 0.49 -4.97 -15.21
N ASP A 32 1.47 -4.24 -15.74
CA ASP A 32 2.08 -4.53 -17.05
C ASP A 32 2.71 -5.92 -17.07
N THR A 33 3.31 -6.34 -15.95
CA THR A 33 3.92 -7.67 -15.81
C THR A 33 2.85 -8.76 -15.82
N LEU A 34 1.77 -8.59 -15.07
CA LEU A 34 0.66 -9.55 -15.04
C LEU A 34 -0.01 -9.66 -16.42
N GLU A 35 -0.23 -8.54 -17.12
CA GLU A 35 -0.79 -8.51 -18.46
C GLU A 35 0.06 -9.29 -19.46
N LYS A 36 1.38 -9.02 -19.49
CA LYS A 36 2.33 -9.74 -20.36
C LYS A 36 2.37 -11.24 -20.13
N ASN A 37 2.07 -11.68 -18.91
CA ASN A 37 2.05 -13.09 -18.52
C ASN A 37 0.65 -13.72 -18.60
N ASN A 38 -0.37 -12.98 -19.04
CA ASN A 38 -1.78 -13.42 -19.04
C ASN A 38 -2.28 -13.84 -17.64
N LEU A 39 -1.90 -13.09 -16.60
CA LEU A 39 -2.22 -13.34 -15.18
C LEU A 39 -3.15 -12.27 -14.58
N LEU A 40 -3.79 -11.43 -15.41
CA LEU A 40 -4.77 -10.46 -14.91
C LEU A 40 -6.02 -11.19 -14.40
N ASN A 41 -6.57 -10.69 -13.29
CA ASN A 41 -7.84 -11.17 -12.75
C ASN A 41 -9.00 -10.40 -13.38
N ASP A 42 -9.62 -10.98 -14.41
CA ASP A 42 -10.75 -10.37 -15.13
C ASP A 42 -12.12 -10.67 -14.48
N SER A 43 -12.15 -11.49 -13.43
CA SER A 43 -13.41 -11.88 -12.77
C SER A 43 -14.05 -10.76 -11.94
N GLY A 44 -13.29 -9.70 -11.63
CA GLY A 44 -13.69 -8.64 -10.71
C GLY A 44 -13.85 -9.07 -9.24
N ARG A 45 -13.63 -10.35 -8.93
CA ARG A 45 -13.68 -10.86 -7.56
C ARG A 45 -12.37 -10.56 -6.85
N VAL A 46 -12.45 -9.79 -5.78
CA VAL A 46 -11.30 -9.41 -4.95
C VAL A 46 -11.60 -9.78 -3.50
N SER A 47 -10.60 -10.31 -2.82
CA SER A 47 -10.66 -10.58 -1.38
C SER A 47 -9.28 -10.31 -0.79
N ASP A 48 -9.11 -9.10 -0.27
CA ASP A 48 -7.85 -8.68 0.33
C ASP A 48 -7.72 -9.26 1.75
N GLN A 49 -6.51 -9.72 2.08
CA GLN A 49 -6.18 -10.25 3.40
C GLN A 49 -4.92 -9.58 3.93
N PHE A 50 -4.96 -9.16 5.19
CA PHE A 50 -3.85 -8.45 5.83
C PHE A 50 -3.35 -9.26 7.02
N PHE A 51 -2.05 -9.55 7.04
CA PHE A 51 -1.41 -10.32 8.10
C PHE A 51 -0.27 -9.53 8.73
N ILE A 52 -0.09 -9.69 10.05
CA ILE A 52 1.02 -9.08 10.78
C ILE A 52 1.59 -10.03 11.82
N SER A 53 2.91 -10.08 11.94
CA SER A 53 3.61 -10.90 12.94
C SER A 53 3.49 -10.33 14.35
N ASP A 54 3.68 -9.02 14.49
CA ASP A 54 3.58 -8.32 15.76
C ASP A 54 2.47 -7.28 15.74
N TYR A 55 1.34 -7.64 16.36
CA TYR A 55 0.17 -6.78 16.41
C TYR A 55 0.28 -5.75 17.53
N THR A 56 0.09 -4.48 17.18
CA THR A 56 -0.14 -3.40 18.17
C THR A 56 -1.36 -2.57 17.76
N PRO A 57 -2.12 -2.00 18.73
CA PRO A 57 -3.21 -1.08 18.44
C PRO A 57 -2.78 0.14 17.61
N TYR A 58 -1.53 0.59 17.76
CA TYR A 58 -0.99 1.71 17.00
C TYR A 58 -0.77 1.36 15.53
N PHE A 59 -0.27 0.14 15.24
CA PHE A 59 -0.13 -0.32 13.87
C PHE A 59 -1.48 -0.41 13.17
N GLU A 60 -2.49 -0.99 13.82
CA GLU A 60 -3.83 -1.08 13.25
C GLU A 60 -4.38 0.31 12.89
N LYS A 61 -4.21 1.30 13.77
CA LYS A 61 -4.61 2.68 13.52
C LYS A 61 -3.91 3.28 12.29
N ILE A 62 -2.59 3.09 12.18
CA ILE A 62 -1.82 3.56 11.02
C ILE A 62 -2.30 2.85 9.75
N ALA A 63 -2.47 1.54 9.78
CA ALA A 63 -2.90 0.77 8.63
C ALA A 63 -4.29 1.20 8.14
N ARG A 64 -5.24 1.45 9.05
CA ARG A 64 -6.55 2.06 8.69
C ARG A 64 -6.42 3.42 8.01
N MET A 65 -5.46 4.26 8.43
CA MET A 65 -5.19 5.54 7.76
C MET A 65 -4.66 5.38 6.33
N PHE A 66 -3.97 4.27 6.00
CA PHE A 66 -3.46 4.01 4.66
C PHE A 66 -4.50 3.46 3.69
N PHE A 67 -5.44 2.65 4.18
CA PHE A 67 -6.39 1.90 3.35
C PHE A 67 -7.78 2.55 3.25
N GLU A 68 -7.98 3.74 3.84
CA GLU A 68 -9.23 4.52 3.80
C GLU A 68 -10.49 3.66 4.07
N GLY A 69 -10.39 2.65 4.95
CA GLY A 69 -11.45 1.66 5.15
C GLY A 69 -11.16 0.67 6.28
N GLU A 70 -12.08 -0.29 6.47
CA GLU A 70 -11.87 -1.41 7.38
C GLU A 70 -10.88 -2.42 6.79
N ILE A 71 -9.74 -2.58 7.46
CA ILE A 71 -8.79 -3.64 7.16
C ILE A 71 -9.10 -4.87 8.03
N ASN A 72 -9.18 -6.04 7.42
CA ASN A 72 -9.25 -7.31 8.15
C ASN A 72 -7.84 -7.75 8.55
N LEU A 73 -7.24 -7.04 9.51
CA LEU A 73 -5.88 -7.29 9.99
C LEU A 73 -5.87 -8.48 10.95
N ARG A 74 -5.12 -9.53 10.59
CA ARG A 74 -5.00 -10.75 11.40
C ARG A 74 -3.57 -10.90 11.89
N LYS A 75 -3.39 -11.15 13.20
CA LYS A 75 -2.09 -11.57 13.71
C LYS A 75 -1.81 -12.98 13.20
N ALA A 76 -0.66 -13.19 12.58
CA ALA A 76 -0.19 -14.49 12.12
C ALA A 76 1.24 -14.69 12.59
N ASP A 77 1.49 -15.82 13.24
CA ASP A 77 2.85 -16.21 13.62
C ASP A 77 3.54 -16.79 12.37
N ILE A 78 4.42 -16.00 11.76
CA ILE A 78 5.15 -16.38 10.53
C ILE A 78 6.56 -16.91 10.82
N TRP A 79 6.94 -17.00 12.09
CA TRP A 79 8.27 -17.41 12.54
C TRP A 79 8.24 -18.67 13.42
N SER A 80 7.10 -19.34 13.49
CA SER A 80 6.89 -20.60 14.24
C SER A 80 7.25 -21.84 13.44
#